data_AF-A0A5N6NDE3-F1
#
_entry.id   AF-A0A5N6NDE3-F1
#
_cell.length_a   1.000
_cell.length_b   1.000
_cell.length_c   1.000
_cell.angle_alpha   90.00
_cell.angle_beta   90.00
_cell.angle_gamma   90.00
#
_symmetry.space_group_name_H-M   'P 1'
#
loop_
_entity.id
_entity.type
_entity.pdbx_description
1 polymer ?
#
loop_
_entity_poly.entity_id
_entity_poly.type
_entity_poly.pdbx_seq_one_letter_code
_entity_poly.pdbx_strand_id
1 'polypeptide(L)'
;MNFTVYQMDVKTAFLYGTVKEEIYVCQPPGFEDSPLPDHVYKLDKALYGLHQAPRAWYATLTDHLLAHGYTCGAIDQTLFVRKDKDDLILVQFYVDDIIFGSTSSVLCKEFEAVMKKKFEMSAMGEMTVFLGLQVKQDSKGVLIHQGKYVIDILKKFNMLESKPASTPMPARPVLTSDSDSEDVDQHLYRSMIGLLMYLTASRPNIMFSICQCARYHANPKASHLIAVRRIFRYLIGKPHLGSWYPKNSEFRLHAYSDSDFGGCNLDRKSTMRGCQYLGDHLVSWQCKKQTTVSTSTAEAEYLAASSCCSQIIWMQ
;
A
#
# COMPACT_ATOMS: atom_id res chain seq x y z
N MET A 1 -7.71 0.59 -19.83
CA MET A 1 -8.78 1.62 -19.94
C MET A 1 -8.10 2.98 -20.02
N ASN A 2 -8.53 3.86 -20.93
CA ASN A 2 -7.85 5.13 -21.19
C ASN A 2 -8.50 6.26 -20.39
N PHE A 3 -8.19 6.35 -19.10
CA PHE A 3 -8.64 7.49 -18.29
C PHE A 3 -7.58 7.96 -17.29
N THR A 4 -7.66 9.24 -16.93
CA THR A 4 -6.85 9.87 -15.89
C THR A 4 -7.47 9.58 -14.53
N VAL A 5 -6.65 9.32 -13.54
CA VAL A 5 -7.08 9.14 -12.15
C VAL A 5 -7.00 10.47 -11.41
N TYR A 6 -8.08 10.81 -10.75
CA TYR A 6 -8.25 12.00 -9.92
C TYR A 6 -8.31 11.59 -8.45
N GLN A 7 -8.02 12.53 -7.57
CA GLN A 7 -8.14 12.36 -6.14
C GLN A 7 -9.14 13.38 -5.58
N MET A 8 -9.74 13.10 -4.43
CA MET A 8 -10.47 14.04 -3.56
C MET A 8 -10.21 13.68 -2.09
N ASP A 9 -10.36 14.64 -1.17
CA ASP A 9 -10.33 14.41 0.28
C ASP A 9 -11.55 15.07 0.92
N VAL A 10 -12.14 14.35 1.88
CA VAL A 10 -13.25 14.84 2.69
C VAL A 10 -12.71 15.43 3.97
N LYS A 11 -12.92 16.73 4.16
CA LYS A 11 -12.53 17.36 5.41
C LYS A 11 -13.37 16.84 6.56
N THR A 12 -12.72 16.51 7.68
CA THR A 12 -13.41 16.10 8.91
C THR A 12 -14.40 14.93 8.72
N ALA A 13 -14.04 13.96 7.86
CA ALA A 13 -14.93 12.89 7.38
C ALA A 13 -15.84 12.25 8.46
N PHE A 14 -15.29 11.94 9.63
CA PHE A 14 -16.05 11.30 10.71
C PHE A 14 -17.20 12.18 11.24
N LEU A 15 -17.06 13.50 11.19
CA LEU A 15 -18.09 14.42 11.65
C LEU A 15 -19.34 14.43 10.76
N TYR A 16 -19.33 13.76 9.61
CA TYR A 16 -20.53 13.56 8.80
C TYR A 16 -21.31 12.30 9.19
N GLY A 17 -20.66 11.35 9.86
CA GLY A 17 -21.29 10.09 10.27
C GLY A 17 -22.35 10.32 11.34
N THR A 18 -23.57 9.82 11.12
CA THR A 18 -24.60 9.81 12.17
C THR A 18 -24.41 8.62 13.08
N VAL A 19 -24.33 8.86 14.39
CA VAL A 19 -24.25 7.79 15.40
C VAL A 19 -25.67 7.28 15.66
N LYS A 20 -25.86 5.96 15.68
CA LYS A 20 -27.18 5.35 15.94
C LYS A 20 -27.41 5.14 17.43
N GLU A 21 -26.32 4.91 18.16
CA GLU A 21 -26.27 4.73 19.59
C GLU A 21 -26.38 6.07 20.32
N GLU A 22 -26.96 6.07 21.51
CA GLU A 22 -26.98 7.22 22.39
C GLU A 22 -25.66 7.33 23.14
N ILE A 23 -24.88 8.35 22.81
CA ILE A 23 -23.53 8.54 23.35
C ILE A 23 -23.44 9.92 23.95
N TYR A 24 -22.90 9.96 25.17
CA TYR A 24 -22.60 11.19 25.87
C TYR A 24 -21.10 11.34 26.05
N VAL A 25 -20.64 12.58 26.01
CA VAL A 25 -19.24 12.95 26.27
C VAL A 25 -19.19 14.03 27.34
N CYS A 26 -18.11 14.02 28.12
CA CYS A 26 -17.79 15.14 29.01
C CYS A 26 -17.70 16.43 28.20
N GLN A 27 -18.01 17.55 28.87
CA GLN A 27 -17.91 18.86 28.25
C GLN A 27 -16.45 19.10 27.83
N PRO A 28 -16.19 19.38 26.54
CA PRO A 28 -14.83 19.56 26.08
C PRO A 28 -14.26 20.87 26.64
N PRO A 29 -12.94 20.93 26.88
CA PRO A 29 -12.31 22.14 27.39
C PRO A 29 -12.64 23.38 26.55
N GLY A 30 -13.09 24.45 27.19
CA GLY A 30 -13.47 25.72 26.55
C GLY A 30 -14.93 25.78 26.07
N PHE A 31 -15.69 24.70 26.23
CA PHE A 31 -17.13 24.66 25.97
C PHE A 31 -17.91 24.27 27.23
N GLU A 32 -17.32 24.40 28.42
CA GLU A 32 -18.03 24.11 29.67
C GLU A 32 -19.16 25.12 29.92
N ASP A 33 -20.35 24.62 30.20
CA ASP A 33 -21.53 25.36 30.61
C ASP A 33 -21.39 25.73 32.09
N SER A 34 -21.11 27.00 32.37
CA SER A 34 -20.89 27.50 33.74
C SER A 34 -22.10 27.29 34.67
N PRO A 35 -23.35 27.54 34.22
CA PRO A 35 -24.56 27.13 34.95
C PRO A 35 -24.72 25.62 35.19
N LEU A 36 -24.20 24.76 34.31
CA LEU A 36 -24.43 23.31 34.33
C LEU A 36 -23.09 22.52 34.26
N PRO A 37 -22.21 22.65 35.26
CA PRO A 37 -20.85 22.11 35.19
C PRO A 37 -20.80 20.57 35.15
N ASP A 38 -21.79 19.90 35.76
CA ASP A 38 -21.85 18.43 35.85
C ASP A 38 -22.59 17.78 34.68
N HIS A 39 -23.08 18.56 33.72
CA HIS A 39 -23.77 18.02 32.54
C HIS A 39 -22.80 17.40 31.54
N VAL A 40 -23.36 16.61 30.62
CA VAL A 40 -22.66 15.98 29.51
C VAL A 40 -23.34 16.32 28.20
N TYR A 41 -22.60 16.31 27.10
CA TYR A 41 -23.17 16.51 25.77
C TYR A 41 -23.54 15.20 25.12
N LYS A 42 -24.76 15.13 24.57
CA LYS A 42 -25.17 14.04 23.68
C LYS A 42 -24.62 14.29 22.28
N LEU A 43 -24.07 13.25 21.66
CA LEU A 43 -23.53 13.33 20.31
C LEU A 43 -24.60 13.04 19.26
N ASP A 44 -24.84 14.03 18.39
CA ASP A 44 -25.69 13.85 17.20
C ASP A 44 -24.93 13.25 16.01
N LYS A 45 -23.62 13.51 15.96
CA LYS A 45 -22.71 13.02 14.92
C LYS A 45 -21.46 12.42 15.54
N ALA A 46 -20.78 11.58 14.77
CA ALA A 46 -19.62 10.88 15.25
C ALA A 46 -18.45 11.84 15.45
N LEU A 47 -17.70 11.65 16.53
CA LEU A 47 -16.48 12.38 16.84
C LEU A 47 -15.25 11.49 16.63
N TYR A 48 -14.11 12.12 16.38
CA TYR A 48 -12.83 11.44 16.39
C TYR A 48 -12.58 10.76 17.75
N GLY A 49 -12.01 9.55 17.71
CA GLY A 49 -11.77 8.73 18.90
C GLY A 49 -12.90 7.75 19.22
N LEU A 50 -14.10 7.92 18.66
CA LEU A 50 -15.16 6.92 18.79
C LEU A 50 -14.87 5.69 17.93
N HIS A 51 -15.05 4.50 18.51
CA HIS A 51 -14.80 3.24 17.81
C HIS A 51 -15.70 3.05 16.57
N GLN A 52 -16.93 3.57 16.64
CA GLN A 52 -17.93 3.47 15.57
C GLN A 52 -17.88 4.63 14.56
N ALA A 53 -17.06 5.67 14.78
CA ALA A 53 -16.99 6.82 13.88
C ALA A 53 -16.64 6.46 12.43
N PRO A 54 -15.64 5.58 12.14
CA PRO A 54 -15.34 5.19 10.77
C PRO A 54 -16.52 4.47 10.10
N ARG A 55 -17.25 3.63 10.85
CA ARG A 55 -18.41 2.90 10.34
C ARG A 55 -19.58 3.84 10.06
N ALA A 56 -19.85 4.79 10.95
CA ALA A 56 -20.90 5.79 10.77
C ALA A 56 -20.62 6.66 9.53
N TRP A 57 -19.38 7.11 9.37
CA TRP A 57 -18.93 7.83 8.18
C TRP A 57 -19.17 7.02 6.91
N TYR A 58 -18.65 5.79 6.88
CA TYR A 58 -18.77 4.92 5.72
C TYR A 58 -20.23 4.63 5.34
N ALA A 59 -21.11 4.44 6.33
CA ALA A 59 -22.55 4.27 6.08
C ALA A 59 -23.17 5.53 5.45
N THR A 60 -22.91 6.71 6.00
CA THR A 60 -23.41 7.99 5.47
C THR A 60 -22.93 8.27 4.04
N LEU A 61 -21.68 7.90 3.74
CA LEU A 61 -21.09 7.97 2.41
C LEU A 61 -21.77 6.98 1.45
N THR A 62 -21.91 5.72 1.87
CA THR A 62 -22.51 4.66 1.07
C THR A 62 -23.94 5.03 0.68
N ASP A 63 -24.76 5.43 1.65
CA ASP A 63 -26.15 5.84 1.40
C ASP A 63 -26.23 7.00 0.40
N HIS A 64 -25.28 7.95 0.47
CA HIS A 64 -25.20 9.06 -0.47
C HIS A 64 -24.91 8.60 -1.89
N LEU A 65 -23.93 7.72 -2.08
CA LEU A 65 -23.54 7.24 -3.40
C LEU A 65 -24.60 6.33 -4.02
N LEU A 66 -25.20 5.44 -3.23
CA LEU A 66 -26.31 4.60 -3.68
C LEU A 66 -27.49 5.43 -4.16
N ALA A 67 -27.84 6.52 -3.44
CA ALA A 67 -28.89 7.45 -3.86
C ALA A 67 -28.57 8.19 -5.18
N HIS A 68 -27.30 8.22 -5.62
CA HIS A 68 -26.86 8.83 -6.88
C HIS A 68 -26.49 7.78 -7.96
N GLY A 69 -27.00 6.55 -7.81
CA GLY A 69 -26.92 5.51 -8.83
C GLY A 69 -25.58 4.76 -8.88
N TYR A 70 -24.74 4.89 -7.86
CA TYR A 70 -23.56 4.05 -7.73
C TYR A 70 -23.93 2.69 -7.14
N THR A 71 -23.12 1.69 -7.44
CA THR A 71 -23.19 0.35 -6.88
C THR A 71 -21.90 0.05 -6.14
N CYS A 72 -22.01 -0.59 -4.99
CA CYS A 72 -20.89 -1.02 -4.18
C CYS A 72 -20.33 -2.35 -4.73
N GLY A 73 -19.01 -2.50 -4.76
CA GLY A 73 -18.33 -3.71 -5.18
C GLY A 73 -18.66 -4.88 -4.25
N ALA A 74 -18.86 -6.07 -4.83
CA ALA A 74 -19.19 -7.26 -4.04
C ALA A 74 -18.01 -7.73 -3.16
N ILE A 75 -16.79 -7.65 -3.70
CA ILE A 75 -15.57 -8.10 -3.03
C ILE A 75 -14.96 -6.97 -2.21
N ASP A 76 -14.66 -5.84 -2.86
CA ASP A 76 -14.22 -4.63 -2.19
C ASP A 76 -15.42 -3.70 -2.00
N GLN A 77 -15.89 -3.61 -0.75
CA GLN A 77 -17.01 -2.76 -0.39
C GLN A 77 -16.66 -1.26 -0.54
N THR A 78 -15.37 -0.90 -0.48
CA THR A 78 -14.93 0.50 -0.63
C THR A 78 -14.77 0.94 -2.09
N LEU A 79 -14.95 0.02 -3.04
CA LEU A 79 -15.03 0.32 -4.47
C LEU A 79 -16.48 0.58 -4.89
N PHE A 80 -16.75 1.74 -5.46
CA PHE A 80 -18.02 2.11 -6.05
C PHE A 80 -17.90 2.22 -7.56
N VAL A 81 -18.94 1.74 -8.24
CA VAL A 81 -19.01 1.69 -9.69
C VAL A 81 -20.32 2.28 -10.17
N ARG A 82 -20.26 3.14 -11.18
CA ARG A 82 -21.46 3.60 -11.91
C ARG A 82 -21.19 3.47 -13.40
N LYS A 83 -22.14 2.90 -14.12
CA LYS A 83 -22.14 2.84 -15.58
C LYS A 83 -23.21 3.77 -16.12
N ASP A 84 -22.84 4.57 -17.10
CA ASP A 84 -23.77 5.40 -17.87
C ASP A 84 -23.58 5.10 -19.36
N LYS A 85 -24.51 4.34 -19.94
CA LYS A 85 -24.39 3.78 -21.30
C LYS A 85 -23.09 2.99 -21.46
N ASP A 86 -22.19 3.46 -22.32
CA ASP A 86 -20.88 2.85 -22.61
C ASP A 86 -19.78 3.37 -21.67
N ASP A 87 -20.07 4.40 -20.88
CA ASP A 87 -19.13 5.00 -19.95
C ASP A 87 -19.17 4.37 -18.56
N LEU A 88 -18.01 4.33 -17.93
CA LEU A 88 -17.78 3.72 -16.63
C LEU A 88 -16.98 4.68 -15.76
N ILE A 89 -17.45 4.90 -14.53
CA ILE A 89 -16.66 5.52 -13.47
C ILE A 89 -16.41 4.51 -12.35
N LEU A 90 -15.15 4.46 -11.91
CA LEU A 90 -14.67 3.70 -10.77
C LEU A 90 -14.25 4.71 -9.69
N VAL A 91 -14.68 4.47 -8.45
CA VAL A 91 -14.39 5.33 -7.30
C VAL A 91 -13.96 4.42 -6.14
N GLN A 92 -12.76 4.62 -5.62
CA GLN A 92 -12.24 3.90 -4.48
C GLN A 92 -12.10 4.86 -3.29
N PHE A 93 -12.58 4.42 -2.13
CA PHE A 93 -12.43 5.16 -0.88
C PHE A 93 -11.39 4.52 0.02
N TYR A 94 -10.55 5.36 0.63
CA TYR A 94 -9.66 5.00 1.72
C TYR A 94 -9.90 6.00 2.86
N VAL A 95 -10.85 5.67 3.75
CA VAL A 95 -11.27 6.55 4.85
C VAL A 95 -11.79 7.91 4.32
N ASP A 96 -10.97 8.96 4.39
CA ASP A 96 -11.21 10.33 3.94
C ASP A 96 -10.65 10.63 2.55
N ASP A 97 -9.60 9.90 2.14
CA ASP A 97 -9.03 9.94 0.81
C ASP A 97 -9.90 9.19 -0.21
N ILE A 98 -10.05 9.77 -1.40
CA ILE A 98 -10.86 9.22 -2.50
C ILE A 98 -10.03 9.27 -3.76
N ILE A 99 -10.01 8.18 -4.52
CA ILE A 99 -9.50 8.18 -5.90
C ILE A 99 -10.60 7.74 -6.84
N PHE A 100 -10.63 8.31 -8.04
CA PHE A 100 -11.62 7.97 -9.04
C PHE A 100 -11.10 8.19 -10.44
N GLY A 101 -11.66 7.45 -11.38
CA GLY A 101 -11.33 7.57 -12.79
C GLY A 101 -12.50 7.08 -13.64
N SER A 102 -12.64 7.69 -14.81
CA SER A 102 -13.78 7.45 -15.69
C SER A 102 -13.39 7.50 -17.15
N THR A 103 -13.99 6.65 -17.97
CA THR A 103 -13.89 6.73 -19.44
C THR A 103 -14.45 8.04 -20.00
N SER A 104 -15.29 8.73 -19.23
CA SER A 104 -15.83 10.05 -19.55
C SER A 104 -15.47 11.09 -18.50
N SER A 105 -14.87 12.19 -18.94
CA SER A 105 -14.55 13.35 -18.11
C SER A 105 -15.80 14.04 -17.54
N VAL A 106 -16.96 13.85 -18.18
CA VAL A 106 -18.24 14.36 -17.67
C VAL A 106 -18.63 13.64 -16.38
N LEU A 107 -18.53 12.31 -16.34
CA LEU A 107 -18.82 11.53 -15.12
C LEU A 107 -17.89 11.90 -13.96
N CYS A 108 -16.62 12.24 -14.22
CA CYS A 108 -15.72 12.76 -13.19
C CYS A 108 -16.25 14.07 -12.58
N LYS A 109 -16.65 15.03 -13.42
CA LYS A 109 -17.19 16.32 -12.96
C LYS A 109 -18.51 16.16 -12.22
N GLU A 110 -19.36 15.25 -12.66
CA GLU A 110 -20.60 14.91 -11.96
C GLU A 110 -20.32 14.29 -10.60
N PHE A 111 -19.39 13.34 -10.51
CA PHE A 111 -18.98 12.75 -9.24
C PHE A 111 -18.47 13.81 -8.26
N GLU A 112 -17.59 14.71 -8.72
CA GLU A 112 -17.13 15.83 -7.90
C GLU A 112 -18.29 16.69 -7.39
N ALA A 113 -19.27 17.00 -8.24
CA ALA A 113 -20.45 17.78 -7.85
C ALA A 113 -21.33 17.04 -6.84
N VAL A 114 -21.51 15.73 -7.01
CA VAL A 114 -22.24 14.86 -6.06
C VAL A 114 -21.57 14.88 -4.68
N MET A 115 -20.23 14.78 -4.63
CA MET A 115 -19.49 14.81 -3.37
C MET A 115 -19.54 16.20 -2.71
N LYS A 116 -19.25 17.27 -3.46
CA LYS A 116 -19.28 18.66 -2.97
C LYS A 116 -20.66 19.12 -2.50
N LYS A 117 -21.73 18.50 -2.99
CA LYS A 117 -23.11 18.83 -2.56
C LYS A 117 -23.37 18.46 -1.10
N LYS A 118 -22.75 17.39 -0.59
CA LYS A 118 -23.02 16.89 0.77
C LYS A 118 -21.85 17.06 1.73
N PHE A 119 -20.63 17.04 1.21
CA PHE A 119 -19.42 17.01 2.02
C PHE A 119 -18.52 18.21 1.67
N GLU A 120 -17.85 18.77 2.68
CA GLU A 120 -16.82 19.76 2.45
C GLU A 120 -15.58 19.05 1.90
N MET A 121 -15.25 19.37 0.65
CA MET A 121 -14.16 18.75 -0.07
C MET A 121 -12.95 19.68 -0.11
N SER A 122 -11.76 19.12 0.08
CA SER A 122 -10.51 19.78 -0.29
C SER A 122 -10.41 19.85 -1.82
N ALA A 123 -9.94 20.97 -2.38
CA ALA A 123 -9.78 21.13 -3.84
C ALA A 123 -8.77 20.11 -4.36
N MET A 124 -9.19 19.26 -5.31
CA MET A 124 -8.34 18.22 -5.86
C MET A 124 -8.57 18.00 -7.36
N GLY A 125 -7.49 17.60 -8.02
CA GLY A 125 -7.41 17.39 -9.46
C GLY A 125 -6.71 16.06 -9.77
N GLU A 126 -5.87 16.06 -10.80
CA GLU A 126 -5.12 14.86 -11.18
C GLU A 126 -4.30 14.32 -10.01
N MET A 127 -4.40 13.00 -9.78
CA MET A 127 -3.72 12.34 -8.68
C MET A 127 -2.20 12.38 -8.89
N THR A 128 -1.49 13.01 -7.96
CA THR A 128 -0.01 13.11 -7.96
C THR A 128 0.64 12.41 -6.78
N VAL A 129 -0.09 12.23 -5.67
CA VAL A 129 0.35 11.48 -4.49
C VAL A 129 -0.86 10.80 -3.85
N PHE A 130 -0.75 9.53 -3.49
CA PHE A 130 -1.78 8.79 -2.75
C PHE A 130 -1.13 7.87 -1.72
N LEU A 131 -1.48 8.01 -0.44
CA LEU A 131 -0.95 7.18 0.67
C LEU A 131 0.58 7.04 0.70
N GLY A 132 1.30 8.12 0.36
CA GLY A 132 2.77 8.16 0.31
C GLY A 132 3.38 7.62 -0.99
N LEU A 133 2.58 7.14 -1.94
CA LEU A 133 2.98 6.79 -3.30
C LEU A 133 2.89 8.02 -4.19
N GLN A 134 3.95 8.34 -4.93
CA GLN A 134 3.93 9.40 -5.94
C GLN A 134 3.49 8.83 -7.28
N VAL A 135 2.63 9.57 -7.95
CA VAL A 135 2.00 9.15 -9.20
C VAL A 135 2.32 10.17 -10.28
N LYS A 136 2.78 9.69 -11.43
CA LYS A 136 2.91 10.48 -12.65
C LYS A 136 2.08 9.83 -13.73
N GLN A 137 1.14 10.57 -14.31
CA GLN A 137 0.26 10.07 -15.35
C GLN A 137 0.54 10.85 -16.63
N ASP A 138 0.58 10.17 -17.77
CA ASP A 138 0.73 10.82 -19.07
C ASP A 138 -0.08 10.09 -20.14
N SER A 139 0.11 10.47 -21.41
CA SER A 139 -0.56 9.84 -22.54
C SER A 139 -0.12 8.38 -22.79
N LYS A 140 0.97 7.92 -22.18
CA LYS A 140 1.53 6.57 -22.33
C LYS A 140 1.14 5.65 -21.18
N GLY A 141 0.97 6.18 -19.96
CA GLY A 141 0.72 5.34 -18.80
C GLY A 141 0.75 6.08 -17.46
N VAL A 142 0.77 5.27 -16.39
CA VAL A 142 0.89 5.72 -15.01
C VAL A 142 2.15 5.14 -14.40
N LEU A 143 3.01 5.98 -13.85
CA LEU A 143 4.16 5.57 -13.04
C LEU A 143 3.84 5.78 -11.56
N ILE A 144 3.93 4.71 -10.78
CA ILE A 144 3.83 4.75 -9.31
C ILE A 144 5.21 4.55 -8.71
N HIS A 145 5.72 5.52 -7.95
CA HIS A 145 7.05 5.47 -7.35
C HIS A 145 7.09 6.15 -5.98
N GLN A 146 8.15 5.91 -5.19
CA GLN A 146 8.32 6.49 -3.84
C GLN A 146 9.65 7.26 -3.75
N GLY A 147 9.93 8.13 -4.73
CA GLY A 147 11.25 8.74 -4.89
C GLY A 147 11.59 9.73 -3.77
N LYS A 148 10.62 10.53 -3.32
CA LYS A 148 10.76 11.40 -2.15
C LYS A 148 11.06 10.59 -0.90
N TYR A 149 10.29 9.52 -0.66
CA TYR A 149 10.52 8.62 0.47
C TYR A 149 11.91 7.97 0.43
N VAL A 150 12.38 7.54 -0.75
CA VAL A 150 13.75 7.02 -0.93
C VAL A 150 14.79 8.05 -0.48
N ILE A 151 14.65 9.31 -0.89
CA ILE A 151 15.55 10.40 -0.48
C ILE A 151 15.49 10.60 1.04
N ASP A 152 14.29 10.59 1.62
CA ASP A 152 14.10 10.82 3.05
C ASP A 152 14.73 9.71 3.91
N ILE A 153 14.59 8.43 3.52
CA ILE A 153 15.23 7.32 4.24
C ILE A 153 16.75 7.31 4.05
N LEU A 154 17.26 7.73 2.88
CA LEU A 154 18.70 7.88 2.66
C LEU A 154 19.29 8.99 3.53
N LYS A 155 18.60 10.13 3.68
CA LYS A 155 18.98 11.20 4.61
C LYS A 155 19.00 10.70 6.05
N LYS A 156 17.94 10.01 6.48
CA LYS A 156 17.81 9.49 7.85
C LYS A 156 18.99 8.62 8.30
N PHE A 157 19.56 7.85 7.39
CA PHE A 157 20.70 6.96 7.70
C PHE A 157 22.06 7.46 7.18
N ASN A 158 22.16 8.75 6.80
CA ASN A 158 23.40 9.36 6.28
C ASN A 158 23.98 8.61 5.07
N MET A 159 23.12 8.12 4.18
CA MET A 159 23.48 7.30 3.03
C MET A 159 23.48 8.06 1.70
N LEU A 160 23.02 9.32 1.63
CA LEU A 160 22.86 10.06 0.37
C LEU A 160 24.15 10.12 -0.47
N GLU A 161 25.28 10.40 0.15
CA GLU A 161 26.59 10.54 -0.51
C GLU A 161 27.31 9.21 -0.73
N SER A 162 26.65 8.08 -0.46
CA SER A 162 27.28 6.76 -0.65
C SER A 162 27.40 6.40 -2.12
N LYS A 163 28.48 5.69 -2.48
CA LYS A 163 28.67 5.17 -3.84
C LYS A 163 27.51 4.24 -4.24
N PRO A 164 26.85 4.47 -5.39
CA PRO A 164 25.74 3.62 -5.84
C PRO A 164 26.16 2.15 -6.07
N ALA A 165 25.25 1.23 -5.78
CA ALA A 165 25.39 -0.18 -6.11
C ALA A 165 24.50 -0.54 -7.31
N SER A 166 24.97 -1.41 -8.21
CA SER A 166 24.19 -1.84 -9.39
C SER A 166 23.10 -2.87 -9.06
N THR A 167 23.25 -3.61 -7.95
CA THR A 167 22.29 -4.62 -7.47
C THR A 167 22.03 -4.47 -5.97
N PRO A 168 20.81 -4.79 -5.49
CA PRO A 168 20.46 -4.68 -4.07
C PRO A 168 21.21 -5.69 -3.20
N MET A 169 21.56 -6.86 -3.75
CA MET A 169 22.30 -7.93 -3.08
C MET A 169 23.24 -8.62 -4.09
N PRO A 170 24.46 -9.04 -3.69
CA PRO A 170 25.31 -9.86 -4.54
C PRO A 170 24.76 -11.28 -4.66
N ALA A 171 25.08 -11.99 -5.76
CA ALA A 171 24.69 -13.39 -5.92
C ALA A 171 25.45 -14.32 -4.96
N ARG A 172 26.72 -13.99 -4.66
CA ARG A 172 27.59 -14.70 -3.72
C ARG A 172 28.52 -13.71 -2.99
N PRO A 173 28.97 -14.03 -1.76
CA PRO A 173 28.49 -15.13 -0.92
C PRO A 173 27.02 -14.92 -0.47
N VAL A 174 26.32 -16.01 -0.17
CA VAL A 174 24.95 -15.95 0.37
C VAL A 174 25.02 -15.41 1.79
N LEU A 175 24.05 -14.58 2.18
CA LEU A 175 23.97 -14.04 3.53
C LEU A 175 23.65 -15.16 4.54
N THR A 176 24.60 -15.46 5.43
CA THR A 176 24.50 -16.49 6.48
C THR A 176 24.55 -15.87 7.86
N SER A 177 24.25 -16.66 8.89
CA SER A 177 24.61 -16.31 10.27
C SER A 177 26.12 -16.09 10.36
N ASP A 178 26.51 -15.09 11.14
CA ASP A 178 27.89 -14.65 11.30
C ASP A 178 28.12 -14.39 12.79
N SER A 179 28.20 -15.46 13.58
CA SER A 179 28.30 -15.38 15.04
C SER A 179 29.51 -14.60 15.51
N ASP A 180 30.58 -14.67 14.72
CA ASP A 180 31.91 -14.17 15.06
C ASP A 180 32.07 -12.68 14.71
N SER A 181 31.14 -12.14 13.93
CA SER A 181 31.08 -10.72 13.60
C SER A 181 30.52 -9.88 14.75
N GLU A 182 30.89 -8.60 14.75
CA GLU A 182 30.42 -7.61 15.71
C GLU A 182 28.89 -7.51 15.72
N ASP A 183 28.33 -7.37 16.92
CA ASP A 183 26.92 -7.13 17.12
C ASP A 183 26.51 -5.77 16.56
N VAL A 184 25.29 -5.70 16.04
CA VAL A 184 24.69 -4.47 15.55
C VAL A 184 23.52 -4.10 16.45
N ASP A 185 23.34 -2.81 16.70
CA ASP A 185 22.18 -2.30 17.41
C ASP A 185 20.87 -2.80 16.76
N GLN A 186 20.09 -3.54 17.52
CA GLN A 186 18.85 -4.17 17.04
C GLN A 186 17.82 -3.11 16.65
N HIS A 187 17.76 -1.99 17.37
CA HIS A 187 16.79 -0.94 17.10
C HIS A 187 17.08 -0.25 15.75
N LEU A 188 18.34 0.12 15.51
CA LEU A 188 18.82 0.64 14.23
C LEU A 188 18.51 -0.33 13.09
N TYR A 189 18.88 -1.61 13.25
CA TYR A 189 18.68 -2.61 12.21
C TYR A 189 17.19 -2.80 11.86
N ARG A 190 16.34 -2.95 12.88
CA ARG A 190 14.88 -3.08 12.71
C ARG A 190 14.26 -1.84 12.08
N SER A 191 14.72 -0.65 12.45
CA SER A 191 14.30 0.62 11.85
C SER A 191 14.63 0.68 10.36
N MET A 192 15.84 0.27 9.96
CA MET A 192 16.23 0.19 8.54
C MET A 192 15.38 -0.81 7.76
N ILE A 193 15.18 -2.01 8.31
CA ILE A 193 14.36 -3.06 7.66
C ILE A 193 12.90 -2.62 7.52
N GLY A 194 12.30 -2.04 8.56
CA GLY A 194 10.91 -1.57 8.54
C GLY A 194 10.66 -0.52 7.46
N LEU A 195 11.56 0.45 7.32
CA LEU A 195 11.47 1.47 6.27
C LEU A 195 11.67 0.88 4.86
N LEU A 196 12.58 -0.08 4.71
CA LEU A 196 12.75 -0.79 3.44
C LEU A 196 11.53 -1.67 3.10
N MET A 197 10.90 -2.32 4.09
CA MET A 197 9.66 -3.09 3.91
C MET A 197 8.54 -2.21 3.38
N TYR A 198 8.35 -1.00 3.91
CA TYR A 198 7.35 -0.06 3.39
C TYR A 198 7.60 0.29 1.91
N LEU A 199 8.86 0.41 1.50
CA LEU A 199 9.23 0.69 0.10
C LEU A 199 8.90 -0.46 -0.88
N THR A 200 8.71 -1.69 -0.39
CA THR A 200 8.36 -2.84 -1.25
C THR A 200 7.00 -2.68 -1.94
N ALA A 201 6.15 -1.76 -1.46
CA ALA A 201 4.87 -1.40 -2.08
C ALA A 201 5.01 -0.79 -3.48
N SER A 202 6.16 -0.19 -3.82
CA SER A 202 6.45 0.29 -5.19
C SER A 202 7.73 -0.29 -5.79
N ARG A 203 8.49 -1.08 -5.02
CA ARG A 203 9.81 -1.63 -5.39
C ARG A 203 9.87 -3.16 -5.20
N PRO A 204 9.14 -3.94 -6.02
CA PRO A 204 9.21 -5.40 -5.98
C PRO A 204 10.64 -5.93 -6.19
N ASN A 205 11.47 -5.19 -6.93
CA ASN A 205 12.85 -5.56 -7.26
C ASN A 205 13.82 -5.63 -6.07
N ILE A 206 13.51 -5.02 -4.93
CA ILE A 206 14.33 -5.11 -3.71
C ILE A 206 13.77 -6.07 -2.66
N MET A 207 12.55 -6.57 -2.87
CA MET A 207 11.82 -7.37 -1.88
C MET A 207 12.61 -8.60 -1.44
N PHE A 208 13.28 -9.30 -2.36
CA PHE A 208 14.15 -10.43 -2.01
C PHE A 208 15.20 -10.08 -0.97
N SER A 209 15.98 -9.05 -1.27
CA SER A 209 17.13 -8.66 -0.48
C SER A 209 16.70 -8.23 0.91
N ILE A 210 15.55 -7.56 1.00
CA ILE A 210 14.94 -7.19 2.29
C ILE A 210 14.48 -8.44 3.05
N CYS A 211 13.77 -9.36 2.40
CA CYS A 211 13.33 -10.61 3.04
C CYS A 211 14.50 -11.46 3.56
N GLN A 212 15.63 -11.48 2.84
CA GLN A 212 16.85 -12.16 3.30
C GLN A 212 17.44 -11.48 4.54
N CYS A 213 17.58 -10.15 4.51
CA CYS A 213 18.11 -9.38 5.66
C CYS A 213 17.18 -9.45 6.89
N ALA A 214 15.86 -9.39 6.69
CA ALA A 214 14.87 -9.41 7.78
C ALA A 214 14.93 -10.68 8.66
N ARG A 215 15.48 -11.79 8.14
CA ARG A 215 15.69 -13.04 8.90
C ARG A 215 16.59 -12.86 10.12
N TYR A 216 17.46 -11.84 10.09
CA TYR A 216 18.46 -11.60 11.13
C TYR A 216 18.08 -10.45 12.09
N HIS A 217 16.83 -9.97 12.06
CA HIS A 217 16.39 -8.84 12.89
C HIS A 217 16.46 -9.08 14.41
N ALA A 218 16.47 -10.34 14.85
CA ALA A 218 16.56 -10.73 16.25
C ALA A 218 18.01 -10.67 16.78
N ASN A 219 18.99 -10.98 15.92
CA ASN A 219 20.40 -10.95 16.27
C ASN A 219 21.24 -10.50 15.05
N PRO A 220 21.18 -9.20 14.68
CA PRO A 220 21.88 -8.67 13.52
C PRO A 220 23.37 -8.50 13.82
N LYS A 221 24.18 -8.61 12.76
CA LYS A 221 25.65 -8.63 12.79
C LYS A 221 26.19 -7.67 11.75
N ALA A 222 27.47 -7.30 11.83
CA ALA A 222 28.03 -6.29 10.92
C ALA A 222 27.87 -6.69 9.44
N SER A 223 28.02 -7.98 9.10
CA SER A 223 27.76 -8.50 7.75
C SER A 223 26.30 -8.28 7.29
N HIS A 224 25.33 -8.48 8.18
CA HIS A 224 23.92 -8.19 7.92
C HIS A 224 23.68 -6.69 7.68
N LEU A 225 24.32 -5.81 8.47
CA LEU A 225 24.21 -4.36 8.28
C LEU A 225 24.83 -3.90 6.97
N ILE A 226 25.96 -4.48 6.56
CA ILE A 226 26.60 -4.23 5.26
C ILE A 226 25.65 -4.59 4.12
N ALA A 227 24.94 -5.71 4.23
CA ALA A 227 23.94 -6.13 3.23
C ALA A 227 22.78 -5.12 3.15
N VAL A 228 22.25 -4.65 4.29
CA VAL A 228 21.21 -3.62 4.32
C VAL A 228 21.72 -2.30 3.71
N ARG A 229 22.91 -1.84 4.07
CA ARG A 229 23.54 -0.63 3.49
C ARG A 229 23.75 -0.76 1.98
N ARG A 230 23.97 -1.98 1.45
CA ARG A 230 24.00 -2.21 0.00
C ARG A 230 22.65 -1.94 -0.66
N ILE A 231 21.54 -2.34 -0.05
CA ILE A 231 20.19 -2.04 -0.56
C ILE A 231 20.00 -0.52 -0.63
N PHE A 232 20.37 0.23 0.41
CA PHE A 232 20.35 1.70 0.37
C PHE A 232 21.22 2.27 -0.76
N ARG A 233 22.46 1.77 -0.95
CA ARG A 233 23.31 2.17 -2.10
C ARG A 233 22.68 1.88 -3.46
N TYR A 234 21.90 0.81 -3.58
CA TYR A 234 21.16 0.51 -4.80
C TYR A 234 20.04 1.53 -5.06
N LEU A 235 19.36 1.99 -4.01
CA LEU A 235 18.32 3.00 -4.11
C LEU A 235 18.85 4.36 -4.58
N ILE A 236 20.07 4.74 -4.19
CA ILE A 236 20.74 5.97 -4.65
C ILE A 236 20.86 5.99 -6.18
N GLY A 237 21.23 4.87 -6.80
CA GLY A 237 21.41 4.80 -8.25
C GLY A 237 20.09 4.90 -9.03
N LYS A 238 18.95 4.58 -8.39
CA LYS A 238 17.63 4.54 -9.04
C LYS A 238 16.52 5.00 -8.07
N PRO A 239 16.47 6.28 -7.67
CA PRO A 239 15.54 6.75 -6.64
C PRO A 239 14.09 6.80 -7.13
N HIS A 240 13.87 7.11 -8.41
CA HIS A 240 12.52 7.22 -9.01
C HIS A 240 12.04 5.96 -9.73
N LEU A 241 12.79 4.86 -9.69
CA LEU A 241 12.30 3.59 -10.23
C LEU A 241 11.05 3.16 -9.46
N GLY A 242 10.04 2.66 -10.17
CA GLY A 242 8.74 2.29 -9.64
C GLY A 242 7.99 1.39 -10.62
N SER A 243 6.68 1.22 -10.39
CA SER A 243 5.82 0.37 -11.22
C SER A 243 5.21 1.19 -12.35
N TRP A 244 5.36 0.71 -13.58
CA TRP A 244 4.85 1.36 -14.78
C TRP A 244 3.60 0.64 -15.28
N TYR A 245 2.55 1.40 -15.54
CA TYR A 245 1.25 0.90 -15.98
C TYR A 245 0.88 1.50 -17.34
N PRO A 246 1.16 0.82 -18.46
CA PRO A 246 0.89 1.35 -19.80
C PRO A 246 -0.61 1.40 -20.13
N LYS A 247 -1.08 2.46 -20.80
CA LYS A 247 -2.52 2.62 -21.11
C LYS A 247 -3.11 1.54 -22.03
N ASN A 248 -2.29 1.01 -22.94
CA ASN A 248 -2.69 0.09 -24.00
C ASN A 248 -2.23 -1.34 -23.70
N SER A 249 -2.74 -1.91 -22.62
CA SER A 249 -2.49 -3.31 -22.30
C SER A 249 -3.78 -4.12 -22.25
N GLU A 250 -3.67 -5.40 -22.57
CA GLU A 250 -4.77 -6.35 -22.51
C GLU A 250 -5.26 -6.52 -21.07
N PHE A 251 -6.54 -6.82 -20.90
CA PHE A 251 -7.10 -7.13 -19.58
C PHE A 251 -7.04 -8.63 -19.30
N ARG A 252 -5.82 -9.20 -19.33
CA ARG A 252 -5.58 -10.64 -19.16
C ARG A 252 -4.80 -10.92 -17.88
N LEU A 253 -5.46 -11.57 -16.92
CA LEU A 253 -4.82 -12.02 -15.69
C LEU A 253 -3.88 -13.19 -15.98
N HIS A 254 -2.63 -13.07 -15.58
CA HIS A 254 -1.63 -14.13 -15.61
C HIS A 254 -0.63 -13.96 -14.47
N ALA A 255 0.16 -14.99 -14.17
CA ALA A 255 1.13 -14.92 -13.09
C ALA A 255 2.34 -15.79 -13.37
N TYR A 256 3.44 -15.44 -12.70
CA TYR A 256 4.65 -16.25 -12.65
C TYR A 256 4.91 -16.65 -11.20
N SER A 257 5.40 -17.87 -11.02
CA SER A 257 5.87 -18.39 -9.74
C SER A 257 7.23 -19.03 -9.93
N ASP A 258 8.06 -18.95 -8.91
CA ASP A 258 9.39 -19.55 -8.90
C ASP A 258 9.80 -19.83 -7.46
N SER A 259 10.68 -20.82 -7.25
CA SER A 259 11.22 -21.15 -5.95
C SER A 259 12.70 -21.50 -6.00
N ASP A 260 13.44 -21.19 -4.94
CA ASP A 260 14.73 -21.84 -4.72
C ASP A 260 14.53 -23.25 -4.11
N PHE A 261 15.58 -24.06 -4.09
CA PHE A 261 15.58 -25.33 -3.37
C PHE A 261 16.57 -25.31 -2.21
N GLY A 262 16.02 -25.31 -0.99
CA GLY A 262 16.82 -25.28 0.24
C GLY A 262 17.76 -24.08 0.35
N GLY A 263 17.35 -22.92 -0.19
CA GLY A 263 18.20 -21.74 -0.26
C GLY A 263 18.57 -21.13 1.10
N CYS A 264 17.86 -21.49 2.18
CA CYS A 264 18.28 -21.10 3.53
C CYS A 264 19.28 -22.10 4.11
N ASN A 265 20.52 -21.66 4.34
CA ASN A 265 21.56 -22.51 4.94
C ASN A 265 21.27 -22.93 6.39
N LEU A 266 20.38 -22.22 7.10
CA LEU A 266 20.07 -22.49 8.51
C LEU A 266 19.09 -23.66 8.69
N ASP A 267 17.98 -23.66 7.95
CA ASP A 267 16.89 -24.64 8.13
C ASP A 267 16.53 -25.36 6.83
N ARG A 268 17.28 -25.15 5.75
CA ARG A 268 17.07 -25.77 4.43
C ARG A 268 15.67 -25.51 3.85
N LYS A 269 14.95 -24.50 4.34
CA LYS A 269 13.68 -24.10 3.74
C LYS A 269 13.92 -23.25 2.50
N SER A 270 13.05 -23.44 1.53
CA SER A 270 13.08 -22.70 0.29
C SER A 270 12.50 -21.29 0.42
N THR A 271 12.80 -20.43 -0.54
CA THR A 271 12.16 -19.13 -0.73
C THR A 271 11.31 -19.18 -1.99
N MET A 272 10.01 -19.02 -1.85
CA MET A 272 9.07 -18.91 -2.96
C MET A 272 8.86 -17.45 -3.37
N ARG A 273 8.55 -17.24 -4.64
CA ARG A 273 8.25 -15.94 -5.24
C ARG A 273 7.04 -16.07 -6.15
N GLY A 274 6.30 -14.98 -6.26
CA GLY A 274 5.21 -14.87 -7.22
C GLY A 274 4.98 -13.43 -7.63
N CYS A 275 4.49 -13.26 -8.86
CA CYS A 275 4.03 -11.98 -9.37
C CYS A 275 2.79 -12.20 -10.24
N GLN A 276 1.74 -11.44 -9.97
CA GLN A 276 0.47 -11.46 -10.70
C GLN A 276 0.36 -10.19 -11.54
N TYR A 277 -0.02 -10.40 -12.79
CA TYR A 277 -0.10 -9.38 -13.82
C TYR A 277 -1.51 -9.33 -14.40
N LEU A 278 -2.00 -8.11 -14.62
CA LEU A 278 -3.24 -7.85 -15.37
C LEU A 278 -2.86 -7.19 -16.70
N GLY A 279 -2.66 -7.98 -17.75
CA GLY A 279 -1.91 -7.53 -18.92
C GLY A 279 -0.46 -7.26 -18.53
N ASP A 280 0.09 -6.12 -18.93
CA ASP A 280 1.46 -5.71 -18.64
C ASP A 280 1.60 -5.03 -17.27
N HIS A 281 0.51 -5.01 -16.49
CA HIS A 281 0.42 -4.34 -15.20
C HIS A 281 0.77 -5.31 -14.07
N LEU A 282 1.90 -5.12 -13.40
CA LEU A 282 2.19 -5.84 -12.17
C LEU A 282 1.26 -5.33 -11.05
N VAL A 283 0.31 -6.15 -10.61
CA VAL A 283 -0.73 -5.76 -9.63
C VAL A 283 -0.54 -6.40 -8.25
N SER A 284 0.19 -7.51 -8.16
CA SER A 284 0.56 -8.12 -6.89
C SER A 284 1.85 -8.91 -7.01
N TRP A 285 2.57 -9.03 -5.90
CA TRP A 285 3.83 -9.75 -5.82
C TRP A 285 4.09 -10.25 -4.41
N GLN A 286 4.87 -11.33 -4.31
CA GLN A 286 5.26 -11.92 -3.05
C GLN A 286 6.65 -12.53 -3.10
N CYS A 287 7.35 -12.49 -1.96
CA CYS A 287 8.56 -13.25 -1.70
C CYS A 287 8.49 -13.73 -0.26
N LYS A 288 8.46 -15.05 -0.09
CA LYS A 288 8.22 -15.67 1.21
C LYS A 288 9.10 -16.88 1.40
N LYS A 289 9.63 -17.05 2.61
CA LYS A 289 10.27 -18.30 3.03
C LYS A 289 9.18 -19.36 3.24
N GLN A 290 9.34 -20.53 2.64
CA GLN A 290 8.41 -21.64 2.83
C GLN A 290 8.34 -22.03 4.32
N THR A 291 7.17 -22.50 4.74
CA THR A 291 6.92 -22.91 6.13
C THR A 291 7.53 -24.28 6.43
N THR A 292 7.52 -25.18 5.45
CA THR A 292 8.09 -26.53 5.50
C THR A 292 9.38 -26.61 4.69
N VAL A 293 10.16 -27.66 4.96
CA VAL A 293 11.34 -28.01 4.15
C VAL A 293 10.85 -28.89 3.00
N SER A 294 11.08 -28.44 1.77
CA SER A 294 10.80 -29.24 0.58
C SER A 294 11.86 -30.34 0.42
N THR A 295 11.43 -31.53 0.04
CA THR A 295 12.28 -32.71 -0.17
C THR A 295 12.84 -32.81 -1.59
N SER A 296 12.26 -32.08 -2.54
CA SER A 296 12.74 -31.96 -3.92
C SER A 296 12.54 -30.56 -4.48
N THR A 297 13.22 -30.26 -5.59
CA THR A 297 13.00 -29.03 -6.36
C THR A 297 11.55 -28.94 -6.85
N ALA A 298 10.97 -30.07 -7.28
CA ALA A 298 9.58 -30.13 -7.74
C ALA A 298 8.57 -29.80 -6.63
N GLU A 299 8.80 -30.27 -5.40
CA GLU A 299 7.94 -29.94 -4.26
C GLU A 299 8.01 -28.43 -3.92
N ALA A 300 9.22 -27.85 -3.95
CA ALA A 300 9.39 -26.42 -3.71
C ALA A 300 8.64 -25.58 -4.75
N GLU A 301 8.73 -25.96 -6.02
CA GLU A 301 8.00 -25.31 -7.12
C GLU A 301 6.49 -25.47 -6.97
N TYR A 302 6.02 -26.67 -6.60
CA TYR A 302 4.60 -26.92 -6.40
C TYR A 302 4.00 -26.04 -5.29
N LEU A 303 4.72 -25.85 -4.18
CA LEU A 303 4.30 -24.94 -3.11
C LEU A 303 4.24 -23.47 -3.57
N ALA A 304 5.22 -23.02 -4.37
CA ALA A 304 5.23 -21.68 -4.93
C ALA A 304 4.08 -21.47 -5.92
N ALA A 305 3.86 -22.42 -6.82
CA ALA A 305 2.77 -22.42 -7.79
C ALA A 305 1.40 -22.44 -7.09
N SER A 306 1.20 -23.29 -6.09
CA SER A 306 -0.03 -23.34 -5.31
C SER A 306 -0.33 -21.99 -4.64
N SER A 307 0.66 -21.37 -3.97
CA SER A 307 0.48 -20.05 -3.36
C SER A 307 0.16 -18.97 -4.40
N CYS A 308 0.80 -19.01 -5.57
CA CYS A 308 0.57 -18.06 -6.64
C CYS A 308 -0.84 -18.22 -7.25
N CYS A 309 -1.27 -19.46 -7.51
CA CYS A 309 -2.60 -19.78 -8.02
C CYS A 309 -3.71 -19.39 -7.05
N SER A 310 -3.54 -19.59 -5.74
CA SER A 310 -4.51 -19.13 -4.74
C SER A 310 -4.73 -17.61 -4.82
N GLN A 311 -3.67 -16.84 -5.06
CA GLN A 311 -3.77 -15.40 -5.23
C GLN A 311 -4.53 -15.02 -6.52
N ILE A 312 -4.33 -15.76 -7.62
CA ILE A 312 -5.06 -15.56 -8.87
C ILE A 312 -6.54 -15.86 -8.69
N ILE A 313 -6.89 -16.97 -8.03
CA ILE A 313 -8.29 -17.35 -7.78
C ILE A 313 -9.00 -16.27 -6.95
N TRP A 314 -8.30 -15.66 -5.98
CA TRP A 314 -8.85 -14.56 -5.20
C TRP A 314 -9.05 -13.27 -6.02
N MET A 315 -8.25 -13.04 -7.07
CA MET A 315 -8.35 -11.85 -7.93
C MET A 315 -9.44 -11.96 -9.02
N GLN A 316 -9.95 -13.16 -9.29
CA GLN A 316 -11.03 -13.41 -10.26
C GLN A 316 -12.39 -13.09 -9.64
#